data_AF-A0A833APX9-F1
#
_entry.id   AF-A0A833APX9-F1
#
_cell.length_a   1.000
_cell.length_b   1.000
_cell.length_c   1.000
_cell.angle_alpha   90.00
_cell.angle_beta   90.00
_cell.angle_gamma   90.00
#
_symmetry.space_group_name_H-M   'P 1'
#
loop_
_entity.id
_entity.type
_entity.pdbx_description
1 polymer ?
#
loop_
_entity_poly.entity_id
_entity_poly.type
_entity_poly.pdbx_seq_one_letter_code
_entity_poly.pdbx_strand_id
1 'polypeptide(L)'
;MQPPANLDVFEQNQKLGRGINLGNALEAPNEGDWGVVLQADFFSLIKQAGFNSVRIPIRWSAHTTATFPYSIDTRFLKRVDWAIDQAFSQNLAVIINIHHFEEIMQDPAGQKARFLAIWAELAAHYQNYSGDLFFEILNEPNDALTSELWNQYLAEAIALIRETNPGRTLIVGTAEWGGLHGLSALQLPDDDTNIIVSFHYYNPFEFTHQGAEWVNNSDAWLGTQWLGTDSEKQAVINDFSHAVNWANANNRPLNVGEFGAYSKAAMSSRANWTAFVARTAEANKMSWHYWEFISGFGAYNMSTDDWNYPLLNALIPAN
;
A
#
# COMPACT_ATOMS: atom_id res chain seq x y z
N MET A 1 -23.53 -0.23 -14.55
CA MET A 1 -22.76 -1.45 -14.18
C MET A 1 -23.28 -1.92 -12.84
N GLN A 2 -23.27 -3.22 -12.56
CA GLN A 2 -23.63 -3.77 -11.24
C GLN A 2 -22.37 -3.88 -10.37
N PRO A 3 -22.49 -3.85 -9.03
CA PRO A 3 -21.35 -4.09 -8.16
C PRO A 3 -20.65 -5.42 -8.45
N PRO A 4 -19.32 -5.52 -8.29
CA PRO A 4 -18.60 -6.79 -8.41
C PRO A 4 -19.16 -7.84 -7.45
N ALA A 5 -19.27 -9.09 -7.91
CA ALA A 5 -19.80 -10.21 -7.13
C ALA A 5 -18.98 -11.48 -7.41
N ASN A 6 -18.86 -12.35 -6.39
CA ASN A 6 -18.21 -13.67 -6.46
C ASN A 6 -16.74 -13.64 -6.93
N LEU A 7 -15.97 -12.62 -6.53
CA LEU A 7 -14.53 -12.58 -6.79
C LEU A 7 -13.81 -13.55 -5.85
N ASP A 8 -12.97 -14.44 -6.41
CA ASP A 8 -12.06 -15.26 -5.61
C ASP A 8 -10.88 -14.41 -5.12
N VAL A 9 -10.68 -14.35 -3.81
CA VAL A 9 -9.70 -13.46 -3.19
C VAL A 9 -8.25 -13.83 -3.55
N PHE A 10 -7.96 -15.12 -3.80
CA PHE A 10 -6.62 -15.56 -4.18
C PHE A 10 -6.33 -15.24 -5.66
N GLU A 11 -7.32 -15.38 -6.54
CA GLU A 11 -7.21 -14.91 -7.93
C GLU A 11 -7.07 -13.39 -8.02
N GLN A 12 -7.79 -12.65 -7.17
CA GLN A 12 -7.65 -11.20 -7.06
C GLN A 12 -6.24 -10.79 -6.59
N ASN A 13 -5.68 -11.51 -5.61
CA ASN A 13 -4.30 -11.30 -5.18
C ASN A 13 -3.29 -11.61 -6.30
N GLN A 14 -3.51 -12.69 -7.06
CA GLN A 14 -2.68 -13.00 -8.22
C GLN A 14 -2.77 -11.91 -9.30
N LYS A 15 -3.94 -11.29 -9.46
CA LYS A 15 -4.16 -10.18 -10.39
C LYS A 15 -3.43 -8.90 -9.98
N LEU A 16 -3.35 -8.60 -8.67
CA LEU A 16 -2.49 -7.52 -8.16
C LEU A 16 -1.03 -7.77 -8.57
N GLY A 17 -0.52 -8.99 -8.37
CA GLY A 17 0.78 -9.40 -8.90
C GLY A 17 1.92 -8.45 -8.52
N ARG A 18 2.69 -7.99 -9.52
CA ARG A 18 3.77 -7.02 -9.35
C ARG A 18 3.23 -5.60 -9.50
N GLY A 19 3.26 -4.81 -8.45
CA GLY A 19 2.74 -3.45 -8.42
C GLY A 19 3.76 -2.40 -8.01
N ILE A 20 3.35 -1.14 -8.10
CA ILE A 20 4.16 0.01 -7.66
C ILE A 20 3.29 1.09 -7.01
N ASN A 21 3.83 1.76 -6.00
CA ASN A 21 3.18 2.86 -5.31
C ASN A 21 3.37 4.19 -6.06
N LEU A 22 2.29 4.93 -6.24
CA LEU A 22 2.30 6.32 -6.73
C LEU A 22 2.41 7.29 -5.54
N GLY A 23 3.51 7.17 -4.79
CA GLY A 23 3.76 7.94 -3.58
C GLY A 23 4.19 9.40 -3.81
N ASN A 24 4.24 10.14 -2.72
CA ASN A 24 4.50 11.57 -2.59
C ASN A 24 3.60 12.49 -3.43
N ALA A 25 2.40 12.01 -3.76
CA ALA A 25 1.43 12.66 -4.64
C ALA A 25 0.13 12.99 -3.88
N LEU A 26 -0.88 12.11 -3.96
CA LEU A 26 -2.22 12.37 -3.42
C LEU A 26 -2.32 12.17 -1.89
N GLU A 27 -1.29 11.63 -1.26
CA GLU A 27 -1.16 11.52 0.20
C GLU A 27 -0.44 12.70 0.86
N ALA A 28 0.11 13.63 0.08
CA ALA A 28 0.53 14.92 0.59
C ALA A 28 -0.70 15.75 1.03
N PRO A 29 -0.53 16.83 1.84
CA PRO A 29 -1.64 17.71 2.21
C PRO A 29 -2.39 18.29 1.01
N ASN A 30 -1.67 18.61 -0.07
CA ASN A 30 -2.22 18.82 -1.40
C ASN A 30 -1.30 18.13 -2.42
N GLU A 31 -1.87 17.60 -3.50
CA GLU A 31 -1.09 17.01 -4.59
C GLU A 31 -0.05 18.01 -5.12
N GLY A 32 1.23 17.59 -5.13
CA GLY A 32 2.37 18.43 -5.52
C GLY A 32 3.15 19.03 -4.35
N ASP A 33 2.60 19.08 -3.13
CA ASP A 33 3.31 19.62 -1.96
C ASP A 33 4.58 18.82 -1.62
N TRP A 34 4.60 17.52 -1.92
CA TRP A 34 5.77 16.64 -1.78
C TRP A 34 6.50 16.37 -3.11
N GLY A 35 6.25 17.21 -4.12
CA GLY A 35 7.01 17.24 -5.37
C GLY A 35 6.48 16.34 -6.49
N VAL A 36 5.41 15.57 -6.27
CA VAL A 36 4.81 14.71 -7.30
C VAL A 36 3.38 15.16 -7.61
N VAL A 37 3.10 15.30 -8.91
CA VAL A 37 1.74 15.44 -9.46
C VAL A 37 1.54 14.31 -10.45
N LEU A 38 0.47 13.54 -10.33
CA LEU A 38 0.22 12.39 -11.19
C LEU A 38 -0.06 12.83 -12.63
N GLN A 39 0.61 12.18 -13.57
CA GLN A 39 0.46 12.43 -15.01
C GLN A 39 -0.07 11.18 -15.71
N ALA A 40 -0.84 11.34 -16.78
CA ALA A 40 -1.41 10.22 -17.53
C ALA A 40 -0.33 9.25 -18.03
N ASP A 41 0.80 9.79 -18.48
CA ASP A 41 1.90 9.00 -19.03
C ASP A 41 2.55 8.08 -17.99
N PHE A 42 2.46 8.39 -16.69
CA PHE A 42 2.97 7.53 -15.62
C PHE A 42 2.32 6.14 -15.66
N PHE A 43 1.01 6.07 -15.85
CA PHE A 43 0.28 4.80 -15.90
C PHE A 43 0.68 3.97 -17.12
N SER A 44 0.89 4.63 -18.27
CA SER A 44 1.38 3.96 -19.48
C SER A 44 2.80 3.44 -19.29
N LEU A 45 3.71 4.24 -18.72
CA LEU A 45 5.09 3.83 -18.42
C LEU A 45 5.13 2.63 -17.48
N ILE A 46 4.34 2.66 -16.40
CA ILE A 46 4.21 1.57 -15.44
C ILE A 46 3.72 0.30 -16.13
N LYS A 47 2.68 0.39 -16.98
CA LYS A 47 2.19 -0.78 -17.70
C LYS A 47 3.21 -1.35 -18.68
N GLN A 48 3.87 -0.50 -19.45
CA GLN A 48 4.88 -0.90 -20.44
C GLN A 48 6.09 -1.57 -19.79
N ALA A 49 6.46 -1.12 -18.58
CA ALA A 49 7.51 -1.74 -17.79
C ALA A 49 7.16 -3.14 -17.27
N GLY A 50 5.88 -3.56 -17.34
CA GLY A 50 5.44 -4.91 -17.00
C GLY A 50 4.74 -5.05 -15.64
N PHE A 51 4.40 -3.94 -14.98
CA PHE A 51 3.60 -3.98 -13.74
C PHE A 51 2.13 -4.35 -14.03
N ASN A 52 1.52 -4.99 -13.03
CA ASN A 52 0.14 -5.45 -13.04
C ASN A 52 -0.83 -4.46 -12.36
N SER A 53 -0.35 -3.73 -11.37
CA SER A 53 -1.17 -2.86 -10.53
C SER A 53 -0.44 -1.58 -10.10
N VAL A 54 -1.24 -0.61 -9.67
CA VAL A 54 -0.76 0.59 -8.97
C VAL A 54 -1.47 0.69 -7.61
N ARG A 55 -0.72 1.08 -6.59
CA ARG A 55 -1.27 1.52 -5.30
C ARG A 55 -1.20 3.03 -5.23
N ILE A 56 -2.31 3.67 -4.89
CA ILE A 56 -2.47 5.13 -4.85
C ILE A 56 -2.71 5.53 -3.39
N PRO A 57 -1.66 5.97 -2.67
CA PRO A 57 -1.77 6.65 -1.38
C PRO A 57 -2.64 7.91 -1.49
N ILE A 58 -3.67 8.07 -0.64
CA ILE A 58 -4.57 9.24 -0.70
C ILE A 58 -4.90 9.78 0.70
N ARG A 59 -4.63 11.06 0.95
CA ARG A 59 -4.92 11.75 2.22
C ARG A 59 -6.31 12.39 2.21
N TRP A 60 -7.35 11.57 2.26
CA TRP A 60 -8.74 12.04 2.28
C TRP A 60 -9.07 12.97 3.46
N SER A 61 -8.36 12.83 4.59
CA SER A 61 -8.53 13.69 5.76
C SER A 61 -8.17 15.15 5.49
N ALA A 62 -7.28 15.44 4.53
CA ALA A 62 -6.98 16.81 4.12
C ALA A 62 -8.06 17.44 3.23
N HIS A 63 -8.94 16.61 2.65
CA HIS A 63 -9.93 17.01 1.65
C HIS A 63 -11.36 16.67 2.08
N THR A 64 -11.62 16.59 3.38
CA THR A 64 -12.95 16.35 3.96
C THR A 64 -13.28 17.41 4.99
N THR A 65 -14.56 17.77 5.12
CA THR A 65 -14.96 18.73 6.17
C THR A 65 -14.69 18.14 7.56
N ALA A 66 -14.32 18.99 8.51
CA ALA A 66 -14.07 18.57 9.91
C ALA A 66 -15.36 18.35 10.72
N THR A 67 -16.52 18.73 10.19
CA THR A 67 -17.83 18.54 10.83
C THR A 67 -18.71 17.62 10.01
N PHE A 68 -19.60 16.90 10.69
CA PHE A 68 -20.62 16.06 10.06
C PHE A 68 -21.38 16.85 8.97
N PRO A 69 -21.61 16.29 7.77
CA PRO A 69 -21.44 14.88 7.41
C PRO A 69 -20.03 14.47 6.95
N TYR A 70 -19.00 15.29 7.17
CA TYR A 70 -17.60 15.01 6.78
C TYR A 70 -17.39 14.85 5.27
N SER A 71 -18.15 15.60 4.47
CA SER A 71 -18.16 15.48 3.01
C SER A 71 -16.77 15.66 2.39
N ILE A 72 -16.48 14.82 1.39
CA ILE A 72 -15.27 14.93 0.58
C ILE A 72 -15.39 16.10 -0.40
N ASP A 73 -14.32 16.88 -0.61
CA ASP A 73 -14.27 17.90 -1.67
C ASP A 73 -14.46 17.22 -3.02
N THR A 74 -15.58 17.54 -3.69
CA THR A 74 -15.96 16.95 -4.98
C THR A 74 -14.92 17.13 -6.10
N ARG A 75 -14.07 18.17 -6.06
CA ARG A 75 -12.97 18.35 -7.01
C ARG A 75 -11.83 17.38 -6.73
N PHE A 76 -11.54 17.14 -5.45
CA PHE A 76 -10.54 16.14 -5.06
C PHE A 76 -11.02 14.73 -5.39
N LEU A 77 -12.29 14.40 -5.11
CA LEU A 77 -12.88 13.13 -5.50
C LEU A 77 -12.76 12.88 -7.02
N LYS A 78 -13.10 13.88 -7.85
CA LYS A 78 -12.92 13.81 -9.31
C LYS A 78 -11.46 13.66 -9.74
N ARG A 79 -10.51 14.19 -8.97
CA ARG A 79 -9.08 14.01 -9.23
C ARG A 79 -8.66 12.56 -8.99
N VAL A 80 -9.20 11.93 -7.95
CA VAL A 80 -8.99 10.50 -7.69
C VAL A 80 -9.69 9.64 -8.74
N ASP A 81 -10.93 9.97 -9.13
CA ASP A 81 -11.64 9.30 -10.24
C ASP A 81 -10.77 9.26 -11.50
N TRP A 82 -10.20 10.42 -11.87
CA TRP A 82 -9.29 10.52 -13.01
C TRP A 82 -8.09 9.58 -12.87
N ALA A 83 -7.45 9.49 -11.70
CA ALA A 83 -6.28 8.65 -11.51
C ALA A 83 -6.62 7.15 -11.63
N ILE A 84 -7.75 6.73 -11.05
CA ILE A 84 -8.26 5.36 -11.19
C ILE A 84 -8.55 5.05 -12.67
N ASP A 85 -9.23 5.96 -13.37
CA ASP A 85 -9.58 5.79 -14.78
C ASP A 85 -8.34 5.75 -15.69
N GLN A 86 -7.29 6.53 -15.39
CA GLN A 86 -6.02 6.44 -16.11
C GLN A 86 -5.40 5.04 -15.95
N ALA A 87 -5.35 4.50 -14.74
CA ALA A 87 -4.81 3.16 -14.48
C ALA A 87 -5.64 2.07 -15.20
N PHE A 88 -6.96 2.16 -15.13
CA PHE A 88 -7.86 1.24 -15.83
C PHE A 88 -7.70 1.29 -17.35
N SER A 89 -7.46 2.48 -17.93
CA SER A 89 -7.20 2.60 -19.37
C SER A 89 -5.96 1.82 -19.83
N GLN A 90 -5.04 1.53 -18.92
CA GLN A 90 -3.82 0.75 -19.15
C GLN A 90 -3.94 -0.72 -18.72
N ASN A 91 -5.12 -1.17 -18.30
CA ASN A 91 -5.35 -2.51 -17.71
C ASN A 91 -4.44 -2.75 -16.50
N LEU A 92 -4.33 -1.76 -15.62
CA LEU A 92 -3.72 -1.90 -14.30
C LEU A 92 -4.84 -2.08 -13.26
N ALA A 93 -4.65 -3.04 -12.34
CA ALA A 93 -5.45 -3.08 -11.12
C ALA A 93 -5.06 -1.90 -10.21
N VAL A 94 -5.99 -1.43 -9.37
CA VAL A 94 -5.81 -0.22 -8.57
C VAL A 94 -6.14 -0.49 -7.12
N ILE A 95 -5.20 -0.17 -6.23
CA ILE A 95 -5.47 -0.06 -4.79
C ILE A 95 -5.62 1.41 -4.44
N ILE A 96 -6.73 1.77 -3.82
CA ILE A 96 -6.89 3.06 -3.14
C ILE A 96 -7.00 2.84 -1.64
N ASN A 97 -6.55 3.81 -0.85
CA ASN A 97 -6.59 3.71 0.59
C ASN A 97 -6.93 5.04 1.27
N ILE A 98 -7.05 5.00 2.59
CA ILE A 98 -6.89 6.19 3.44
C ILE A 98 -5.45 6.21 3.94
N HIS A 99 -4.71 7.25 3.54
CA HIS A 99 -3.30 7.44 3.88
C HIS A 99 -3.11 8.68 4.73
N HIS A 100 -2.12 8.66 5.63
CA HIS A 100 -1.76 9.79 6.50
C HIS A 100 -2.95 10.51 7.15
N PHE A 101 -3.92 9.75 7.66
CA PHE A 101 -4.94 10.30 8.55
C PHE A 101 -4.33 10.48 9.95
N GLU A 102 -3.41 11.43 10.10
CA GLU A 102 -2.61 11.61 11.31
C GLU A 102 -3.51 11.84 12.55
N GLU A 103 -4.64 12.53 12.38
CA GLU A 103 -5.56 12.81 13.47
C GLU A 103 -6.21 11.54 14.06
N ILE A 104 -6.48 10.50 13.26
CA ILE A 104 -7.02 9.23 13.82
C ILE A 104 -5.94 8.46 14.58
N MET A 105 -4.67 8.61 14.21
CA MET A 105 -3.56 7.97 14.92
C MET A 105 -3.34 8.61 16.30
N GLN A 106 -3.63 9.91 16.44
CA GLN A 106 -3.49 10.65 17.70
C GLN A 106 -4.76 10.62 18.57
N ASP A 107 -5.95 10.72 17.97
CA ASP A 107 -7.25 10.67 18.67
C ASP A 107 -8.23 9.74 17.92
N PRO A 108 -8.07 8.41 18.05
CA PRO A 108 -8.96 7.44 17.40
C PRO A 108 -10.43 7.69 17.72
N ALA A 109 -10.74 7.92 19.00
CA ALA A 109 -12.11 8.06 19.48
C ALA A 109 -12.81 9.29 18.88
N GLY A 110 -12.10 10.43 18.81
CA GLY A 110 -12.62 11.65 18.20
C GLY A 110 -12.76 11.57 16.68
N GLN A 111 -11.93 10.77 16.00
CA GLN A 111 -11.92 10.68 14.53
C GLN A 111 -12.69 9.48 13.96
N LYS A 112 -13.13 8.51 14.77
CA LYS A 112 -13.83 7.29 14.28
C LYS A 112 -15.04 7.61 13.41
N ALA A 113 -15.88 8.55 13.82
CA ALA A 113 -17.08 8.92 13.06
C ALA A 113 -16.73 9.51 11.69
N ARG A 114 -15.65 10.29 11.61
CA ARG A 114 -15.14 10.87 10.37
C ARG A 114 -14.54 9.81 9.46
N PHE A 115 -13.73 8.90 10.01
CA PHE A 115 -13.18 7.75 9.30
C PHE A 115 -14.25 6.89 8.62
N LEU A 116 -15.28 6.50 9.37
CA LEU A 116 -16.39 5.71 8.84
C LEU A 116 -17.22 6.50 7.82
N ALA A 117 -17.44 7.79 8.02
CA ALA A 117 -18.15 8.63 7.05
C ALA A 117 -17.41 8.75 5.71
N ILE A 118 -16.07 8.88 5.74
CA ILE A 118 -15.24 8.85 4.53
C ILE A 118 -15.43 7.51 3.81
N TRP A 119 -15.31 6.39 4.50
CA TRP A 119 -15.52 5.08 3.88
C TRP A 119 -16.94 4.88 3.34
N ALA A 120 -17.98 5.39 4.01
CA ALA A 120 -19.34 5.35 3.50
C ALA A 120 -19.48 6.08 2.16
N GLU A 121 -18.91 7.29 2.05
CA GLU A 121 -18.96 8.09 0.81
C GLU A 121 -18.16 7.41 -0.32
N LEU A 122 -16.93 6.95 -0.02
CA LEU A 122 -16.08 6.25 -1.00
C LEU A 122 -16.71 4.94 -1.49
N ALA A 123 -17.22 4.11 -0.56
CA ALA A 123 -17.85 2.84 -0.89
C ALA A 123 -19.08 3.04 -1.78
N ALA A 124 -19.92 4.03 -1.48
CA ALA A 124 -21.10 4.35 -2.29
C ALA A 124 -20.72 4.90 -3.68
N HIS A 125 -19.72 5.79 -3.76
CA HIS A 125 -19.27 6.40 -5.01
C HIS A 125 -18.68 5.36 -5.96
N TYR A 126 -17.82 4.49 -5.45
CA TYR A 126 -17.11 3.48 -6.25
C TYR A 126 -17.84 2.12 -6.34
N GLN A 127 -19.06 1.97 -5.81
CA GLN A 127 -19.74 0.66 -5.73
C GLN A 127 -19.83 -0.08 -7.08
N ASN A 128 -19.98 0.67 -8.18
CA ASN A 128 -20.14 0.13 -9.53
C ASN A 128 -18.84 0.10 -10.35
N TYR A 129 -17.70 0.48 -9.76
CA TYR A 129 -16.40 0.36 -10.41
C TYR A 129 -16.01 -1.12 -10.52
N SER A 130 -15.13 -1.42 -11.49
CA SER A 130 -14.57 -2.76 -11.73
C SER A 130 -14.12 -3.45 -10.43
N GLY A 131 -14.16 -4.79 -10.41
CA GLY A 131 -13.55 -5.58 -9.34
C GLY A 131 -12.04 -5.36 -9.19
N ASP A 132 -11.43 -4.77 -10.22
CA ASP A 132 -10.00 -4.43 -10.25
C ASP A 132 -9.65 -3.18 -9.44
N LEU A 133 -10.64 -2.53 -8.82
CA LEU A 133 -10.45 -1.52 -7.78
C LEU A 133 -10.59 -2.18 -6.40
N PHE A 134 -9.50 -2.12 -5.65
CA PHE A 134 -9.35 -2.65 -4.30
C PHE A 134 -9.42 -1.51 -3.30
N PHE A 135 -10.05 -1.76 -2.14
CA PHE A 135 -10.09 -0.83 -1.03
C PHE A 135 -9.16 -1.30 0.08
N GLU A 136 -8.07 -0.58 0.31
CA GLU A 136 -7.23 -0.77 1.48
C GLU A 136 -7.69 0.15 2.62
N ILE A 137 -8.09 -0.43 3.74
CA ILE A 137 -8.92 0.28 4.73
C ILE A 137 -8.23 1.48 5.37
N LEU A 138 -6.99 1.32 5.83
CA LEU A 138 -6.20 2.39 6.44
C LEU A 138 -4.72 2.02 6.36
N ASN A 139 -3.90 2.98 5.94
CA ASN A 139 -2.45 2.82 5.93
C ASN A 139 -1.87 2.86 7.35
N GLU A 140 -1.07 1.84 7.68
CA GLU A 140 -0.20 1.78 8.87
C GLU A 140 -0.82 2.32 10.17
N PRO A 141 -1.93 1.75 10.70
CA PRO A 141 -2.42 2.09 12.03
C PRO A 141 -1.31 2.07 13.09
N ASN A 142 -1.18 3.14 13.87
CA ASN A 142 -0.10 3.33 14.84
C ASN A 142 -0.47 4.29 15.98
N ASP A 143 0.50 4.62 16.82
CA ASP A 143 0.38 5.54 17.96
C ASP A 143 -0.79 5.19 18.90
N ALA A 144 -1.78 6.07 19.06
CA ALA A 144 -2.92 5.84 19.93
C ALA A 144 -3.95 4.89 19.31
N LEU A 145 -3.91 4.65 17.99
CA LEU A 145 -4.71 3.64 17.31
C LEU A 145 -4.05 2.26 17.50
N THR A 146 -4.17 1.71 18.71
CA THR A 146 -3.61 0.41 19.08
C THR A 146 -4.23 -0.73 18.28
N SER A 147 -3.61 -1.92 18.32
CA SER A 147 -4.13 -3.14 17.67
C SER A 147 -5.58 -3.46 18.08
N GLU A 148 -5.94 -3.26 19.35
CA GLU A 148 -7.30 -3.50 19.85
C GLU A 148 -8.30 -2.53 19.23
N LEU A 149 -7.98 -1.23 19.21
CA LEU A 149 -8.84 -0.22 18.59
C LEU A 149 -8.91 -0.41 17.08
N TRP A 150 -7.79 -0.75 16.44
CA TRP A 150 -7.74 -1.04 15.02
C TRP A 150 -8.67 -2.19 14.66
N ASN A 151 -8.60 -3.32 15.35
CA ASN A 151 -9.50 -4.47 15.11
C ASN A 151 -10.99 -4.08 15.22
N GLN A 152 -11.33 -3.24 16.21
CA GLN A 152 -12.69 -2.72 16.34
C GLN A 152 -13.10 -1.86 15.13
N TYR A 153 -12.27 -0.88 14.76
CA TYR A 153 -12.60 0.11 13.73
C TYR A 153 -12.62 -0.54 12.35
N LEU A 154 -11.72 -1.50 12.14
CA LEU A 154 -11.64 -2.34 10.97
C LEU A 154 -12.93 -3.14 10.77
N ALA A 155 -13.42 -3.84 11.80
CA ALA A 155 -14.66 -4.61 11.72
C ALA A 155 -15.87 -3.71 11.39
N GLU A 156 -15.96 -2.53 12.02
CA GLU A 156 -17.01 -1.53 11.74
C GLU A 156 -16.92 -1.00 10.29
N ALA A 157 -15.72 -0.71 9.78
CA ALA A 157 -15.51 -0.25 8.41
C ALA A 157 -15.81 -1.33 7.37
N ILE A 158 -15.39 -2.59 7.61
CA ILE A 158 -15.71 -3.71 6.73
C ILE A 158 -17.22 -3.89 6.62
N ALA A 159 -17.94 -3.96 7.75
CA ALA A 159 -19.39 -4.11 7.75
C ALA A 159 -20.09 -3.00 6.95
N LEU A 160 -19.68 -1.74 7.17
CA LEU A 160 -20.18 -0.57 6.45
C LEU A 160 -19.93 -0.66 4.93
N ILE A 161 -18.70 -1.00 4.51
CA ILE A 161 -18.35 -1.10 3.10
C ILE A 161 -19.16 -2.21 2.42
N ARG A 162 -19.38 -3.34 3.11
CA ARG A 162 -20.13 -4.49 2.59
C ARG A 162 -21.59 -4.19 2.29
N GLU A 163 -22.18 -3.15 2.88
CA GLU A 163 -23.56 -2.72 2.57
C GLU A 163 -23.73 -2.34 1.08
N THR A 164 -22.69 -1.76 0.46
CA THR A 164 -22.72 -1.32 -0.95
C THR A 164 -21.75 -2.10 -1.83
N ASN A 165 -20.75 -2.76 -1.25
CA ASN A 165 -19.69 -3.49 -1.94
C ASN A 165 -19.57 -4.94 -1.44
N PRO A 166 -20.63 -5.77 -1.59
CA PRO A 166 -20.65 -7.12 -1.01
C PRO A 166 -19.58 -8.06 -1.61
N GLY A 167 -19.15 -7.83 -2.86
CA GLY A 167 -18.17 -8.67 -3.55
C GLY A 167 -16.83 -8.00 -3.87
N ARG A 168 -16.59 -6.75 -3.45
CA ARG A 168 -15.30 -6.08 -3.70
C ARG A 168 -14.22 -6.61 -2.76
N THR A 169 -13.05 -6.94 -3.28
CA THR A 169 -11.93 -7.36 -2.43
C THR A 169 -11.41 -6.20 -1.59
N LEU A 170 -11.30 -6.41 -0.29
CA LEU A 170 -10.71 -5.45 0.64
C LEU A 170 -9.27 -5.84 0.95
N ILE A 171 -8.45 -4.84 1.25
CA ILE A 171 -7.08 -5.02 1.71
C ILE A 171 -6.99 -4.47 3.13
N VAL A 172 -6.41 -5.26 4.03
CA VAL A 172 -6.34 -4.92 5.45
C VAL A 172 -4.89 -4.94 5.92
N GLY A 173 -4.42 -3.79 6.40
CA GLY A 173 -3.11 -3.64 7.03
C GLY A 173 -3.11 -4.10 8.50
N THR A 174 -1.92 -4.35 9.03
CA THR A 174 -1.69 -4.57 10.46
C THR A 174 -1.53 -3.24 11.20
N ALA A 175 -1.75 -3.26 12.52
CA ALA A 175 -1.34 -2.14 13.37
C ALA A 175 0.18 -2.14 13.58
N GLU A 176 0.69 -1.26 14.46
CA GLU A 176 2.12 -1.10 14.74
C GLU A 176 2.91 -0.75 13.46
N TRP A 177 2.45 0.29 12.76
CA TRP A 177 3.06 0.80 11.53
C TRP A 177 2.97 -0.16 10.33
N GLY A 178 1.95 -1.03 10.28
CA GLY A 178 1.71 -1.92 9.13
C GLY A 178 2.75 -3.03 8.94
N GLY A 179 3.68 -3.19 9.87
CA GLY A 179 4.72 -4.21 9.80
C GLY A 179 4.24 -5.61 10.20
N LEU A 180 5.17 -6.57 10.17
CA LEU A 180 4.91 -7.97 10.52
C LEU A 180 4.53 -8.19 12.01
N HIS A 181 4.96 -7.30 12.91
CA HIS A 181 4.73 -7.45 14.36
C HIS A 181 3.24 -7.42 14.71
N GLY A 182 2.49 -6.49 14.13
CA GLY A 182 1.05 -6.34 14.35
C GLY A 182 0.21 -7.51 13.79
N LEU A 183 0.78 -8.40 12.99
CA LEU A 183 0.05 -9.52 12.38
C LEU A 183 -0.52 -10.49 13.43
N SER A 184 0.23 -10.72 14.51
CA SER A 184 -0.20 -11.62 15.59
C SER A 184 -1.44 -11.12 16.36
N ALA A 185 -1.67 -9.80 16.36
CA ALA A 185 -2.80 -9.17 17.02
C ALA A 185 -3.98 -8.90 16.07
N LEU A 186 -3.79 -9.03 14.76
CA LEU A 186 -4.82 -8.74 13.76
C LEU A 186 -6.00 -9.71 13.88
N GLN A 187 -7.21 -9.17 13.97
CA GLN A 187 -8.46 -9.91 13.98
C GLN A 187 -9.33 -9.47 12.80
N LEU A 188 -9.76 -10.43 12.00
CA LEU A 188 -10.66 -10.21 10.87
C LEU A 188 -12.06 -10.76 11.21
N PRO A 189 -13.14 -10.19 10.65
CA PRO A 189 -14.47 -10.80 10.74
C PRO A 189 -14.44 -12.23 10.15
N ASP A 190 -14.95 -13.20 10.92
CA ASP A 190 -14.92 -14.63 10.54
C ASP A 190 -15.75 -14.93 9.28
N ASP A 191 -16.77 -14.13 9.01
CA ASP A 191 -17.73 -14.29 7.92
C ASP A 191 -17.31 -13.60 6.62
N ASP A 192 -16.28 -12.74 6.64
CA ASP A 192 -15.78 -12.08 5.45
C ASP A 192 -14.58 -12.84 4.87
N THR A 193 -14.79 -13.56 3.79
CA THR A 193 -13.73 -14.34 3.12
C THR A 193 -13.00 -13.57 2.01
N ASN A 194 -13.41 -12.34 1.68
CA ASN A 194 -12.89 -11.59 0.53
C ASN A 194 -11.97 -10.44 0.97
N ILE A 195 -10.93 -10.82 1.71
CA ILE A 195 -9.91 -9.93 2.29
C ILE A 195 -8.51 -10.45 1.96
N ILE A 196 -7.69 -9.56 1.40
CA ILE A 196 -6.23 -9.71 1.30
C ILE A 196 -5.61 -9.01 2.51
N VAL A 197 -4.65 -9.66 3.17
CA VAL A 197 -3.91 -9.03 4.28
C VAL A 197 -2.61 -8.43 3.76
N SER A 198 -2.36 -7.17 4.13
CA SER A 198 -1.20 -6.41 3.71
C SER A 198 -0.26 -6.16 4.87
N PHE A 199 1.04 -6.27 4.62
CA PHE A 199 2.08 -5.78 5.52
C PHE A 199 3.13 -5.00 4.73
N HIS A 200 3.84 -4.10 5.40
CA HIS A 200 4.92 -3.31 4.85
C HIS A 200 6.26 -3.88 5.32
N TYR A 201 7.22 -4.01 4.41
CA TYR A 201 8.49 -4.66 4.67
C TYR A 201 9.67 -3.74 4.40
N TYR A 202 10.24 -3.21 5.48
CA TYR A 202 11.39 -2.29 5.45
C TYR A 202 12.59 -2.83 6.25
N ASN A 203 12.60 -4.09 6.63
CA ASN A 203 13.72 -4.68 7.38
C ASN A 203 14.93 -4.98 6.46
N PRO A 204 16.18 -4.74 6.92
CA PRO A 204 16.54 -4.01 8.15
C PRO A 204 16.22 -2.51 8.01
N PHE A 205 15.52 -1.93 8.99
CA PHE A 205 15.06 -0.54 8.92
C PHE A 205 16.22 0.46 8.82
N GLU A 206 17.30 0.20 9.54
CA GLU A 206 18.54 0.99 9.47
C GLU A 206 19.14 1.02 8.06
N PHE A 207 19.00 -0.06 7.28
CA PHE A 207 19.43 -0.09 5.88
C PHE A 207 18.46 0.68 4.97
N THR A 208 17.17 0.39 5.06
CA THR A 208 16.16 0.93 4.13
C THR A 208 15.90 2.42 4.34
N HIS A 209 16.08 2.94 5.56
CA HIS A 209 15.78 4.32 5.95
C HIS A 209 17.02 5.11 6.37
N GLN A 210 18.23 4.67 6.02
CA GLN A 210 19.46 5.42 6.33
C GLN A 210 19.41 6.85 5.77
N GLY A 211 19.59 7.82 6.66
CA GLY A 211 19.49 9.25 6.39
C GLY A 211 18.09 9.77 5.96
N ALA A 212 17.01 9.00 6.12
CA ALA A 212 15.66 9.51 5.86
C ALA A 212 15.33 10.68 6.81
N GLU A 213 15.00 11.85 6.26
CA GLU A 213 14.86 13.11 7.00
C GLU A 213 13.70 13.10 8.01
N TRP A 214 12.70 12.24 7.78
CA TRP A 214 11.55 12.06 8.65
C TRP A 214 11.76 11.00 9.74
N VAL A 215 12.94 10.37 9.79
CA VAL A 215 13.30 9.36 10.80
C VAL A 215 14.39 9.90 11.72
N ASN A 216 14.09 9.95 13.02
CA ASN A 216 15.02 10.45 14.03
C ASN A 216 16.33 9.66 14.04
N ASN A 217 17.46 10.37 14.03
CA ASN A 217 18.84 9.83 14.05
C ASN A 217 19.22 8.92 12.86
N SER A 218 18.47 8.95 11.76
CA SER A 218 18.73 8.09 10.60
C SER A 218 20.09 8.34 9.92
N ASP A 219 20.67 9.53 10.06
CA ASP A 219 22.02 9.86 9.54
C ASP A 219 23.12 8.97 10.14
N ALA A 220 22.91 8.43 11.36
CA ALA A 220 23.86 7.50 11.99
C ALA A 220 23.95 6.15 11.25
N TRP A 221 22.97 5.83 10.42
CA TRP A 221 22.91 4.57 9.65
C TRP A 221 23.49 4.70 8.24
N LEU A 222 23.92 5.91 7.83
CA LEU A 222 24.50 6.13 6.51
C LEU A 222 25.71 5.24 6.26
N GLY A 223 25.70 4.56 5.11
CA GLY A 223 26.72 3.60 4.73
C GLY A 223 26.38 2.15 5.11
N THR A 224 25.24 1.90 5.75
CA THR A 224 24.73 0.54 5.98
C THR A 224 24.50 -0.13 4.63
N GLN A 225 25.08 -1.31 4.44
CA GLN A 225 24.96 -2.10 3.22
C GLN A 225 24.05 -3.29 3.45
N TRP A 226 23.40 -3.73 2.38
CA TRP A 226 22.81 -5.05 2.29
C TRP A 226 23.56 -5.79 1.17
N LEU A 227 24.29 -6.85 1.54
CA LEU A 227 25.21 -7.52 0.62
C LEU A 227 24.64 -8.80 0.01
N GLY A 228 23.51 -9.28 0.53
CA GLY A 228 22.89 -10.53 0.12
C GLY A 228 23.66 -11.76 0.60
N THR A 229 24.29 -11.63 1.77
CA THR A 229 24.85 -12.77 2.51
C THR A 229 23.76 -13.77 2.86
N ASP A 230 24.14 -15.01 3.14
CA ASP A 230 23.19 -16.06 3.53
C ASP A 230 22.42 -15.68 4.79
N SER A 231 23.06 -15.00 5.75
CA SER A 231 22.42 -14.53 6.98
C SER A 231 21.34 -13.47 6.71
N GLU A 232 21.65 -12.47 5.88
CA GLU A 232 20.70 -11.43 5.50
C GLU A 232 19.50 -12.00 4.74
N LYS A 233 19.76 -12.92 3.80
CA LYS A 233 18.72 -13.61 3.04
C LYS A 233 17.85 -14.47 3.96
N GLN A 234 18.45 -15.19 4.90
CA GLN A 234 17.73 -16.03 5.84
C GLN A 234 16.84 -15.21 6.78
N ALA A 235 17.28 -14.00 7.17
CA ALA A 235 16.44 -13.10 7.98
C ALA A 235 15.14 -12.73 7.25
N VAL A 236 15.22 -12.33 5.97
CA VAL A 236 14.03 -12.04 5.15
C VAL A 236 13.16 -13.28 4.97
N ILE A 237 13.75 -14.46 4.73
CA ILE A 237 13.00 -15.72 4.60
C ILE A 237 12.25 -16.04 5.90
N ASN A 238 12.87 -15.86 7.06
CA ASN A 238 12.26 -16.13 8.36
C ASN A 238 11.07 -15.18 8.60
N ASP A 239 11.27 -13.89 8.37
CA ASP A 239 10.22 -12.86 8.47
C ASP A 239 9.00 -13.22 7.60
N PHE A 240 9.21 -13.56 6.33
CA PHE A 240 8.14 -13.95 5.42
C PHE A 240 7.50 -15.29 5.82
N SER A 241 8.27 -16.24 6.36
CA SER A 241 7.73 -17.51 6.85
C SER A 241 6.75 -17.30 8.01
N HIS A 242 7.01 -16.32 8.89
CA HIS A 242 6.06 -15.96 9.95
C HIS A 242 4.73 -15.46 9.37
N ALA A 243 4.78 -14.58 8.35
CA ALA A 243 3.58 -14.11 7.65
C ALA A 243 2.82 -15.26 6.98
N VAL A 244 3.53 -16.13 6.26
CA VAL A 244 2.94 -17.28 5.55
C VAL A 244 2.27 -18.24 6.51
N ASN A 245 2.88 -18.52 7.67
CA ASN A 245 2.28 -19.39 8.67
C ASN A 245 0.97 -18.81 9.21
N TRP A 246 0.94 -17.50 9.49
CA TRP A 246 -0.28 -16.82 9.89
C TRP A 246 -1.34 -16.87 8.79
N ALA A 247 -0.95 -16.60 7.54
CA ALA A 247 -1.86 -16.61 6.39
C ALA A 247 -2.49 -17.97 6.14
N ASN A 248 -1.70 -19.05 6.26
CA ASN A 248 -2.21 -20.42 6.14
C ASN A 248 -3.19 -20.77 7.27
N ALA A 249 -2.91 -20.33 8.50
CA ALA A 249 -3.80 -20.56 9.65
C ALA A 249 -5.13 -19.81 9.53
N ASN A 250 -5.13 -18.65 8.88
CA ASN A 250 -6.30 -17.77 8.73
C ASN A 250 -6.95 -17.84 7.34
N ASN A 251 -6.42 -18.67 6.43
CA ASN A 251 -6.84 -18.80 5.04
C ASN A 251 -6.93 -17.46 4.29
N ARG A 252 -5.87 -16.65 4.34
CA ARG A 252 -5.81 -15.32 3.70
C ARG A 252 -4.67 -15.23 2.69
N PRO A 253 -4.90 -14.63 1.50
CA PRO A 253 -3.79 -14.20 0.66
C PRO A 253 -3.05 -13.01 1.28
N LEU A 254 -1.77 -12.88 0.94
CA LEU A 254 -0.88 -11.83 1.43
C LEU A 254 -0.45 -10.88 0.31
N ASN A 255 -0.31 -9.63 0.69
CA ASN A 255 0.26 -8.55 -0.11
C ASN A 255 1.39 -7.86 0.66
N VAL A 256 2.53 -7.62 0.02
CA VAL A 256 3.55 -6.71 0.53
C VAL A 256 3.23 -5.31 0.01
N GLY A 257 2.42 -4.55 0.77
CA GLY A 257 1.85 -3.27 0.32
C GLY A 257 2.88 -2.18 0.07
N GLU A 258 4.00 -2.27 0.78
CA GLU A 258 5.15 -1.41 0.57
C GLU A 258 6.44 -2.16 0.89
N PHE A 259 7.45 -1.94 0.06
CA PHE A 259 8.83 -2.28 0.33
C PHE A 259 9.74 -1.42 -0.54
N GLY A 260 10.85 -0.96 0.00
CA GLY A 260 11.81 -0.12 -0.71
C GLY A 260 13.03 0.18 0.14
N ALA A 261 14.10 0.65 -0.48
CA ALA A 261 15.26 1.22 0.22
C ALA A 261 15.55 2.62 -0.31
N TYR A 262 15.74 3.58 0.60
CA TYR A 262 15.88 5.01 0.33
C TYR A 262 17.13 5.29 -0.53
N SER A 263 17.08 6.34 -1.35
CA SER A 263 18.13 6.67 -2.33
C SER A 263 19.50 6.98 -1.73
N LYS A 264 19.59 7.28 -0.43
CA LYS A 264 20.86 7.47 0.28
C LYS A 264 21.64 6.16 0.45
N ALA A 265 20.99 5.00 0.35
CA ALA A 265 21.66 3.70 0.33
C ALA A 265 22.36 3.43 -1.01
N ALA A 266 23.46 2.67 -0.99
CA ALA A 266 24.19 2.32 -2.21
C ALA A 266 23.30 1.53 -3.20
N MET A 267 23.29 1.94 -4.48
CA MET A 267 22.41 1.37 -5.51
C MET A 267 22.53 -0.15 -5.64
N SER A 268 23.75 -0.71 -5.54
CA SER A 268 23.95 -2.17 -5.59
C SER A 268 23.23 -2.89 -4.44
N SER A 269 23.31 -2.36 -3.22
CA SER A 269 22.57 -2.89 -2.07
C SER A 269 21.07 -2.72 -2.24
N ARG A 270 20.60 -1.55 -2.72
CA ARG A 270 19.19 -1.30 -2.99
C ARG A 270 18.63 -2.32 -3.99
N ALA A 271 19.30 -2.54 -5.12
CA ALA A 271 18.89 -3.49 -6.15
C ALA A 271 18.91 -4.95 -5.64
N ASN A 272 19.97 -5.35 -4.93
CA ASN A 272 20.08 -6.70 -4.36
C ASN A 272 18.98 -6.99 -3.34
N TRP A 273 18.73 -6.07 -2.41
CA TRP A 273 17.67 -6.20 -1.41
C TRP A 273 16.29 -6.23 -2.07
N THR A 274 16.03 -5.29 -2.99
CA THR A 274 14.74 -5.19 -3.71
C THR A 274 14.45 -6.48 -4.49
N ALA A 275 15.45 -7.00 -5.22
CA ALA A 275 15.31 -8.25 -5.96
C ALA A 275 15.00 -9.40 -5.01
N PHE A 276 15.74 -9.52 -3.91
CA PHE A 276 15.56 -10.63 -2.97
C PHE A 276 14.19 -10.60 -2.28
N VAL A 277 13.73 -9.42 -1.83
CA VAL A 277 12.39 -9.26 -1.24
C VAL A 277 11.30 -9.59 -2.25
N ALA A 278 11.35 -9.04 -3.46
CA ALA A 278 10.37 -9.32 -4.51
C ALA A 278 10.32 -10.83 -4.86
N ARG A 279 11.49 -11.47 -5.04
CA ARG A 279 11.56 -12.92 -5.30
C ARG A 279 11.00 -13.74 -4.13
N THR A 280 11.24 -13.31 -2.90
CA THR A 280 10.74 -14.00 -1.69
C THR A 280 9.21 -13.88 -1.59
N ALA A 281 8.66 -12.70 -1.87
CA ALA A 281 7.21 -12.49 -1.96
C ALA A 281 6.57 -13.40 -3.02
N GLU A 282 7.13 -13.45 -4.23
CA GLU A 282 6.60 -14.28 -5.32
C GLU A 282 6.75 -15.79 -5.06
N ALA A 283 7.85 -16.24 -4.45
CA ALA A 283 8.01 -17.63 -4.05
C ALA A 283 6.91 -18.08 -3.06
N ASN A 284 6.36 -17.13 -2.28
CA ASN A 284 5.27 -17.34 -1.34
C ASN A 284 3.90 -16.91 -1.89
N LYS A 285 3.78 -16.68 -3.21
CA LYS A 285 2.52 -16.32 -3.90
C LYS A 285 1.87 -15.03 -3.39
N MET A 286 2.69 -14.11 -2.86
CA MET A 286 2.23 -12.79 -2.43
C MET A 286 2.23 -11.82 -3.61
N SER A 287 1.23 -10.94 -3.70
CA SER A 287 1.38 -9.71 -4.48
C SER A 287 2.28 -8.73 -3.75
N TRP A 288 2.78 -7.72 -4.45
CA TRP A 288 3.60 -6.69 -3.81
C TRP A 288 3.51 -5.36 -4.54
N HIS A 289 3.78 -4.26 -3.83
CA HIS A 289 3.84 -2.93 -4.41
C HIS A 289 5.12 -2.22 -3.93
N TYR A 290 6.00 -1.90 -4.87
CA TYR A 290 7.26 -1.22 -4.56
C TYR A 290 7.00 0.22 -4.07
N TRP A 291 7.66 0.63 -3.00
CA TRP A 291 7.71 2.01 -2.53
C TRP A 291 9.02 2.66 -3.03
N GLU A 292 8.99 3.61 -3.96
CA GLU A 292 7.84 4.07 -4.74
C GLU A 292 8.22 4.37 -6.20
N PHE A 293 7.26 4.80 -7.03
CA PHE A 293 7.50 5.08 -8.45
C PHE A 293 8.53 6.20 -8.67
N ILE A 294 8.33 7.35 -8.04
CA ILE A 294 9.17 8.56 -8.16
C ILE A 294 9.40 9.14 -6.75
N SER A 295 10.48 9.89 -6.56
CA SER A 295 10.96 10.55 -5.33
C SER A 295 12.05 9.76 -4.60
N GLY A 296 11.95 9.63 -3.28
CA GLY A 296 13.04 9.28 -2.39
C GLY A 296 13.56 7.86 -2.58
N PHE A 297 12.66 6.95 -2.91
CA PHE A 297 12.89 5.56 -3.21
C PHE A 297 12.76 5.27 -4.71
N GLY A 298 12.33 6.26 -5.50
CA GLY A 298 11.95 6.17 -6.91
C GLY A 298 12.66 5.11 -7.77
N ALA A 299 11.87 4.22 -8.37
CA ALA A 299 12.30 3.33 -9.45
C ALA A 299 12.39 4.05 -10.81
N TYR A 300 11.72 5.19 -10.97
CA TYR A 300 11.75 6.06 -12.14
C TYR A 300 12.37 7.42 -11.79
N ASN A 301 13.21 7.95 -12.68
CA ASN A 301 13.89 9.22 -12.48
C ASN A 301 13.32 10.30 -13.41
N MET A 302 12.55 11.22 -12.82
CA MET A 302 11.94 12.34 -13.55
C MET A 302 12.95 13.29 -14.19
N SER A 303 14.18 13.39 -13.67
CA SER A 303 15.20 14.28 -14.25
C SER A 303 15.76 13.73 -15.56
N THR A 304 15.81 12.41 -15.70
CA THR A 304 16.33 11.75 -16.91
C THR A 304 15.20 11.24 -17.81
N ASP A 305 13.96 11.28 -17.34
CA ASP A 305 12.79 10.69 -17.98
C ASP A 305 13.03 9.22 -18.36
N ASP A 306 13.57 8.45 -17.41
CA ASP A 306 13.92 7.04 -17.62
C ASP A 306 13.90 6.24 -16.31
N TRP A 307 13.80 4.91 -16.44
CA TRP A 307 13.86 3.99 -15.32
C TRP A 307 15.26 3.92 -14.71
N ASN A 308 15.31 3.73 -13.40
CA ASN A 308 16.49 3.23 -12.73
C ASN A 308 16.64 1.73 -13.06
N TYR A 309 17.34 1.40 -14.15
CA TYR A 309 17.44 0.02 -14.64
C TYR A 309 17.87 -1.03 -13.60
N PRO A 310 18.84 -0.77 -12.68
CA PRO A 310 19.11 -1.70 -11.58
C PRO A 310 17.88 -2.04 -10.74
N LEU A 311 17.04 -1.06 -10.40
CA LEU A 311 15.80 -1.28 -9.66
C LEU A 311 14.71 -1.89 -10.53
N LEU A 312 14.53 -1.40 -11.76
CA LEU A 312 13.54 -1.96 -12.67
C LEU A 312 13.82 -3.45 -12.92
N ASN A 313 15.08 -3.84 -13.16
CA ASN A 313 15.45 -5.25 -13.38
C ASN A 313 15.30 -6.10 -12.11
N ALA A 314 15.41 -5.49 -10.92
CA ALA A 314 15.13 -6.18 -9.65
C ALA A 314 13.63 -6.47 -9.47
N LEU A 315 12.78 -5.53 -9.88
CA LEU A 315 11.32 -5.60 -9.77
C LEU A 315 10.70 -6.45 -10.89
N ILE A 316 11.10 -6.18 -12.13
CA ILE A 316 10.68 -6.84 -13.36
C ILE A 316 11.91 -7.48 -14.04
N PRO A 317 12.42 -8.62 -13.53
CA PRO A 317 13.51 -9.32 -14.21
C PRO A 317 13.06 -9.80 -15.59
N ALA A 318 13.98 -9.73 -16.56
CA ALA A 318 13.78 -10.37 -17.86
C ALA A 318 13.63 -11.88 -17.67
N ASN A 319 12.68 -12.47 -18.38
CA ASN A 319 12.46 -13.92 -18.40
C ASN A 319 13.61 -14.67 -19.07
#